data_AF-A0A930XTH6-F1
#
_entry.id   AF-A0A930XTH6-F1
#
_cell.length_a   1.000
_cell.length_b   1.000
_cell.length_c   1.000
_cell.angle_alpha   90.00
_cell.angle_beta   90.00
_cell.angle_gamma   90.00
#
_symmetry.space_group_name_H-M   'P 1'
#
loop_
_entity.id
_entity.type
_entity.pdbx_description
1 polymer ?
#
loop_
_entity_poly.entity_id
_entity_poly.type
_entity_poly.pdbx_seq_one_letter_code
_entity_poly.pdbx_strand_id
1 'polypeptide(L)'
;MPKVTKISGSALVLGQFFYECSGNYYHFLIDTLPRLELLRRSGLNLQDFDHILMHPPKTAFEREGLERFGIDPQKIRALSAQEHLEFDQLTVTSNFWRFGPWVADFLKQEFLAGRPTQRPHRRLYVTRKGASSRRVVNEAAFVNLLSAYGFETVDPADYTLQEQALLFSEAEVVVGPHGAGLSNIAFCQPGTRVLEIRPSDQVHMHWDVFWRLSNLGNLPFSLYISPSVNRQKDMAVDLADFRQALETVMASLDNTQSVVRLRKATPQVLAA
;
A
#
# COMPACT_ATOMS: atom_id res chain seq x y z
N MET A 1 -9.01 -20.33 -28.14
CA MET A 1 -7.89 -19.47 -27.69
C MET A 1 -7.38 -18.68 -28.89
N PRO A 2 -6.86 -17.46 -28.69
CA PRO A 2 -6.23 -16.69 -29.77
C PRO A 2 -5.10 -17.50 -30.44
N LYS A 3 -4.82 -17.20 -31.72
CA LYS A 3 -3.71 -17.81 -32.46
C LYS A 3 -2.39 -17.41 -31.80
N VAL A 4 -1.47 -18.37 -31.69
CA VAL A 4 -0.12 -18.13 -31.13
C VAL A 4 0.66 -17.18 -32.05
N THR A 5 1.23 -16.14 -31.45
CA THR A 5 2.20 -15.25 -32.06
C THR A 5 3.56 -15.50 -31.41
N LYS A 6 4.55 -15.90 -32.21
CA LYS A 6 5.92 -16.08 -31.75
C LYS A 6 6.64 -14.73 -31.72
N ILE A 7 7.36 -14.47 -30.64
CA ILE A 7 8.18 -13.28 -30.44
C ILE A 7 9.60 -13.77 -30.10
N SER A 8 10.58 -13.33 -30.87
CA SER A 8 11.98 -13.69 -30.62
C SER A 8 12.53 -12.97 -29.39
N GLY A 9 13.49 -13.63 -28.74
CA GLY A 9 14.19 -13.13 -27.56
C GLY A 9 13.61 -13.63 -26.24
N SER A 10 14.23 -13.14 -25.16
CA SER A 10 13.87 -13.47 -23.79
C SER A 10 12.89 -12.45 -23.20
N ALA A 11 11.94 -12.93 -22.39
CA ALA A 11 10.94 -12.10 -21.74
C ALA A 11 10.91 -12.29 -20.23
N LEU A 12 10.79 -11.19 -19.48
CA LEU A 12 10.55 -11.17 -18.04
C LEU A 12 9.12 -10.78 -17.73
N VAL A 13 8.41 -11.59 -16.94
CA VAL A 13 7.10 -11.20 -16.36
C VAL A 13 7.32 -10.39 -15.09
N LEU A 14 7.09 -9.07 -15.19
CA LEU A 14 7.22 -8.13 -14.07
C LEU A 14 5.85 -7.62 -13.58
N GLY A 15 4.85 -7.51 -14.45
CA GLY A 15 3.54 -6.98 -14.10
C GLY A 15 2.58 -7.99 -13.49
N GLN A 16 1.60 -7.46 -12.74
CA GLN A 16 0.30 -8.13 -12.52
C GLN A 16 -0.61 -7.78 -13.72
N PHE A 17 -1.16 -8.79 -14.40
CA PHE A 17 -1.99 -8.58 -15.60
C PHE A 17 -3.49 -8.44 -15.31
N PHE A 18 -3.86 -8.20 -14.05
CA PHE A 18 -5.22 -7.76 -13.73
C PHE A 18 -5.33 -6.27 -14.02
N TYR A 19 -6.35 -5.86 -14.78
CA TYR A 19 -6.56 -4.47 -15.18
C TYR A 19 -6.60 -3.51 -13.97
N GLU A 20 -7.13 -3.98 -12.83
CA GLU A 20 -7.26 -3.26 -11.57
C GLU A 20 -5.92 -2.95 -10.88
N CYS A 21 -4.84 -3.64 -11.28
CA CYS A 21 -3.50 -3.43 -10.73
C CYS A 21 -2.75 -2.27 -11.42
N SER A 22 -3.12 -1.91 -12.65
CA SER A 22 -2.44 -0.84 -13.41
C SER A 22 -2.73 0.53 -12.80
N GLY A 23 -1.68 1.30 -12.47
CA GLY A 23 -1.82 2.60 -11.82
C GLY A 23 -2.20 2.52 -10.33
N ASN A 24 -2.22 1.32 -9.74
CA ASN A 24 -2.50 1.15 -8.32
C ASN A 24 -1.20 1.10 -7.51
N TYR A 25 -1.07 2.03 -6.59
CA TYR A 25 0.14 2.20 -5.79
C TYR A 25 0.52 0.96 -4.96
N TYR A 26 -0.45 0.24 -4.39
CA TYR A 26 -0.17 -0.99 -3.62
C TYR A 26 0.44 -2.06 -4.54
N HIS A 27 -0.19 -2.33 -5.68
CA HIS A 27 0.27 -3.38 -6.59
C HIS A 27 1.62 -3.05 -7.22
N PHE A 28 1.90 -1.77 -7.46
CA PHE A 28 3.23 -1.36 -7.90
C PHE A 28 4.28 -1.58 -6.80
N LEU A 29 4.07 -0.98 -5.62
CA LEU A 29 5.05 -1.00 -4.54
C LEU A 29 5.28 -2.41 -3.96
N ILE A 30 4.20 -3.16 -3.73
CA ILE A 30 4.22 -4.40 -2.96
C ILE A 30 4.29 -5.64 -3.88
N ASP A 31 3.71 -5.60 -5.08
CA ASP A 31 3.69 -6.77 -5.97
C ASP A 31 4.65 -6.69 -7.16
N THR A 32 4.99 -5.49 -7.62
CA THR A 32 5.80 -5.28 -8.82
C THR A 32 7.27 -5.10 -8.44
N LEU A 33 7.59 -4.08 -7.62
CA LEU A 33 8.98 -3.77 -7.27
C LEU A 33 9.74 -4.95 -6.61
N PRO A 34 9.17 -5.73 -5.68
CA PRO A 34 9.90 -6.80 -5.01
C PRO A 34 10.31 -7.96 -5.94
N ARG A 35 9.72 -8.05 -7.15
CA ARG A 35 10.16 -9.01 -8.17
C ARG A 35 11.55 -8.71 -8.70
N LEU A 36 11.97 -7.44 -8.68
CA LEU A 36 13.31 -7.03 -9.09
C LEU A 36 14.36 -7.55 -8.11
N GLU A 37 14.03 -7.62 -6.83
CA GLU A 37 14.89 -8.26 -5.83
C GLU A 37 14.97 -9.78 -6.04
N LEU A 38 13.85 -10.43 -6.39
CA LEU A 38 13.89 -11.86 -6.73
C LEU A 38 14.78 -12.14 -7.94
N LEU A 39 14.72 -11.27 -8.96
CA LEU A 39 15.58 -11.35 -10.13
C LEU A 39 17.06 -11.19 -9.76
N ARG A 40 17.38 -10.17 -8.95
CA ARG A 40 18.73 -9.92 -8.43
C ARG A 40 19.25 -11.13 -7.64
N ARG A 41 18.43 -11.71 -6.75
CA ARG A 41 18.79 -12.89 -5.95
C ARG A 41 18.96 -14.16 -6.76
N SER A 42 18.29 -14.28 -7.92
CA SER A 42 18.49 -15.42 -8.82
C SER A 42 19.72 -15.27 -9.72
N GLY A 43 20.50 -14.19 -9.56
CA GLY A 43 21.68 -13.92 -10.38
C GLY A 43 21.37 -13.49 -11.82
N LEU A 44 20.11 -13.11 -12.09
CA LEU A 44 19.69 -12.61 -13.40
C LEU A 44 19.80 -11.08 -13.43
N ASN A 45 20.22 -10.53 -14.57
CA ASN A 45 20.27 -9.09 -14.77
C ASN A 45 19.04 -8.64 -15.57
N LEU A 46 18.39 -7.56 -15.12
CA LEU A 46 17.25 -6.96 -15.80
C LEU A 46 17.59 -6.56 -17.25
N GLN A 47 18.83 -6.14 -17.50
CA GLN A 47 19.25 -5.68 -18.82
C GLN A 47 19.38 -6.79 -19.86
N ASP A 48 19.45 -8.05 -19.43
CA ASP A 48 19.61 -9.21 -20.31
C ASP A 48 18.29 -9.58 -21.03
N PHE A 49 17.17 -9.03 -20.59
CA PHE A 49 15.86 -9.30 -21.20
C PHE A 49 15.61 -8.39 -22.41
N ASP A 50 15.04 -8.98 -23.46
CA ASP A 50 14.59 -8.26 -24.65
C ASP A 50 13.21 -7.63 -24.42
N HIS A 51 12.35 -8.30 -23.65
CA HIS A 51 10.99 -7.87 -23.35
C HIS A 51 10.69 -7.89 -21.85
N ILE A 52 10.06 -6.83 -21.35
CA ILE A 52 9.56 -6.74 -19.98
C ILE A 52 8.03 -6.68 -20.04
N LEU A 53 7.38 -7.76 -19.64
CA LEU A 53 5.94 -7.91 -19.71
C LEU A 53 5.28 -7.24 -18.49
N MET A 54 4.75 -6.05 -18.69
CA MET A 54 3.99 -5.29 -17.69
C MET A 54 3.13 -4.20 -18.34
N HIS A 55 2.20 -3.62 -17.58
CA HIS A 55 1.48 -2.45 -18.05
C HIS A 55 2.41 -1.23 -18.12
N PRO A 56 2.31 -0.40 -19.18
CA PRO A 56 3.05 0.86 -19.25
C PRO A 56 2.71 1.77 -18.06
N PRO A 57 3.68 2.56 -17.56
CA PRO A 57 3.46 3.41 -16.40
C PRO A 57 2.45 4.52 -16.72
N LYS A 58 1.42 4.67 -15.89
CA LYS A 58 0.38 5.71 -16.03
C LYS A 58 0.59 6.85 -15.04
N THR A 59 1.20 6.55 -13.90
CA THR A 59 1.34 7.45 -12.76
C THR A 59 2.78 7.93 -12.58
N ALA A 60 2.98 9.01 -11.82
CA ALA A 60 4.31 9.54 -11.54
C ALA A 60 5.16 8.56 -10.72
N PHE A 61 4.58 7.91 -9.71
CA PHE A 61 5.29 6.93 -8.89
C PHE A 61 5.72 5.68 -9.67
N GLU A 62 4.92 5.24 -10.66
CA GLU A 62 5.32 4.14 -11.54
C GLU A 62 6.56 4.55 -12.34
N ARG A 63 6.54 5.74 -12.97
CA ARG A 63 7.69 6.24 -13.75
C ARG A 63 8.94 6.37 -12.88
N GLU A 64 8.83 6.99 -11.71
CA GLU A 64 9.95 7.13 -10.76
C GLU A 64 10.52 5.78 -10.34
N GLY A 65 9.67 4.79 -10.03
CA GLY A 65 10.12 3.45 -9.70
C GLY A 65 10.84 2.78 -10.86
N LEU A 66 10.27 2.82 -12.06
CA LEU A 66 10.90 2.22 -13.26
C LEU A 66 12.25 2.86 -13.57
N GLU A 67 12.34 4.19 -13.51
CA GLU A 67 13.60 4.94 -13.71
C GLU A 67 14.65 4.56 -12.67
N ARG A 68 14.28 4.48 -11.38
CA ARG A 68 15.19 4.08 -10.29
C ARG A 68 15.82 2.71 -10.53
N PHE A 69 15.04 1.75 -11.03
CA PHE A 69 15.52 0.39 -11.29
C PHE A 69 16.11 0.20 -12.69
N GLY A 70 16.21 1.27 -13.50
CA GLY A 70 16.78 1.22 -14.84
C GLY A 70 15.97 0.40 -15.84
N ILE A 71 14.65 0.35 -15.68
CA ILE A 71 13.76 -0.33 -16.62
C ILE A 71 13.62 0.54 -17.87
N ASP A 72 14.12 0.06 -19.00
CA ASP A 72 13.97 0.72 -20.29
C ASP A 72 12.51 0.66 -20.77
N PRO A 73 11.83 1.82 -20.93
CA PRO A 73 10.46 1.87 -21.42
C PRO A 73 10.26 1.23 -22.80
N GLN A 74 11.31 1.18 -23.63
CA GLN A 74 11.24 0.58 -24.97
C GLN A 74 11.13 -0.94 -24.93
N LYS A 75 11.61 -1.57 -23.85
CA LYS A 75 11.48 -3.02 -23.61
C LYS A 75 10.12 -3.39 -23.02
N ILE A 76 9.33 -2.42 -22.55
CA ILE A 76 8.04 -2.69 -21.93
C ILE A 76 7.02 -3.13 -22.98
N ARG A 77 6.45 -4.32 -22.77
CA ARG A 77 5.34 -4.84 -23.58
C ARG A 77 4.11 -5.04 -22.70
N ALA A 78 3.06 -4.29 -23.00
CA ALA A 78 1.73 -4.53 -22.45
C ALA A 78 1.16 -5.83 -22.99
N LEU A 79 0.53 -6.64 -22.13
CA LEU A 79 -0.29 -7.77 -22.56
C LEU A 79 -1.77 -7.38 -22.59
N SER A 80 -2.48 -7.89 -23.59
CA SER A 80 -3.93 -7.83 -23.68
C SER A 80 -4.56 -9.21 -23.46
N ALA A 81 -5.81 -9.24 -22.99
CA ALA A 81 -6.56 -10.48 -22.78
C ALA A 81 -6.84 -11.29 -24.07
N GLN A 82 -6.50 -10.73 -25.23
CA GLN A 82 -6.76 -11.29 -26.55
C GLN A 82 -5.48 -11.82 -27.23
N GLU A 83 -4.34 -11.75 -26.55
CA GLU A 83 -3.06 -12.24 -27.08
C GLU A 83 -2.74 -13.65 -26.57
N HIS A 84 -2.02 -14.40 -27.41
CA HIS A 84 -1.40 -15.67 -27.07
C HIS A 84 0.03 -15.63 -27.60
N LEU A 85 0.99 -15.41 -26.71
CA LEU A 85 2.39 -15.14 -27.09
C LEU A 85 3.29 -16.31 -26.68
N GLU A 86 4.24 -16.63 -27.57
CA GLU A 86 5.32 -17.58 -27.33
C GLU A 86 6.65 -16.83 -27.45
N PHE A 87 7.55 -17.00 -26.48
CA PHE A 87 8.90 -16.41 -26.48
C PHE A 87 9.95 -17.52 -26.54
N ASP A 88 11.15 -17.21 -27.02
CA ASP A 88 12.28 -18.16 -27.03
C ASP A 88 12.63 -18.59 -25.59
N GLN A 89 12.53 -17.64 -24.64
CA GLN A 89 12.63 -17.90 -23.21
C GLN A 89 11.68 -16.98 -22.43
N LEU A 90 10.90 -17.56 -21.51
CA LEU A 90 10.03 -16.81 -20.60
C LEU A 90 10.48 -17.01 -19.16
N THR A 91 10.84 -15.91 -18.50
CA THR A 91 11.17 -15.89 -17.06
C THR A 91 9.98 -15.36 -16.28
N VAL A 92 9.52 -16.17 -15.32
CA VAL A 92 8.39 -15.83 -14.45
C VAL A 92 8.85 -15.88 -13.00
N THR A 93 8.62 -14.81 -12.26
CA THR A 93 8.86 -14.77 -10.82
C THR A 93 7.74 -15.47 -10.05
N SER A 94 8.06 -16.13 -8.95
CA SER A 94 7.07 -16.85 -8.12
C SER A 94 5.91 -15.96 -7.66
N ASN A 95 4.66 -16.47 -7.69
CA ASN A 95 3.39 -15.73 -7.60
C ASN A 95 3.03 -15.17 -6.17
N PHE A 96 2.13 -14.18 -6.12
CA PHE A 96 2.17 -12.91 -5.35
C PHE A 96 1.12 -12.73 -4.22
N TRP A 97 1.17 -13.51 -3.13
CA TRP A 97 0.35 -13.24 -1.92
C TRP A 97 1.05 -13.50 -0.59
N ARG A 98 2.35 -13.76 -0.63
CA ARG A 98 3.19 -14.05 0.54
C ARG A 98 4.43 -13.17 0.49
N PHE A 99 4.27 -11.90 0.87
CA PHE A 99 5.40 -11.04 1.15
C PHE A 99 6.13 -11.63 2.36
N GLY A 100 7.42 -11.91 2.22
CA GLY A 100 8.26 -12.18 3.38
C GLY A 100 8.70 -10.87 4.03
N PRO A 101 9.27 -10.90 5.24
CA PRO A 101 9.85 -9.72 5.90
C PRO A 101 10.83 -8.97 4.98
N TRP A 102 11.52 -9.71 4.11
CA TRP A 102 12.48 -9.20 3.12
C TRP A 102 11.90 -8.15 2.16
N VAL A 103 10.58 -8.09 1.95
CA VAL A 103 9.96 -7.10 1.06
C VAL A 103 10.09 -5.70 1.66
N ALA A 104 9.75 -5.54 2.94
CA ALA A 104 9.90 -4.27 3.63
C ALA A 104 11.39 -3.87 3.72
N ASP A 105 12.27 -4.84 3.99
CA ASP A 105 13.71 -4.60 4.05
C ASP A 105 14.27 -4.15 2.69
N PHE A 106 13.88 -4.81 1.61
CA PHE A 106 14.23 -4.42 0.24
C PHE A 106 13.78 -2.99 -0.05
N LEU A 107 12.51 -2.67 0.20
CA LEU A 107 11.99 -1.32 -0.04
C LEU A 107 12.73 -0.27 0.80
N LYS A 108 13.02 -0.55 2.07
CA LYS A 108 13.82 0.36 2.92
C LYS A 108 15.25 0.49 2.40
N GLN A 109 15.89 -0.57 1.93
CA GLN A 109 17.23 -0.49 1.35
C GLN A 109 17.24 0.38 0.09
N GLU A 110 16.28 0.19 -0.82
CA GLU A 110 16.24 0.91 -2.09
C GLU A 110 15.88 2.40 -1.94
N PHE A 111 15.04 2.73 -0.96
CA PHE A 111 14.52 4.09 -0.80
C PHE A 111 15.14 4.85 0.39
N LEU A 112 15.71 4.19 1.39
CA LEU A 112 16.21 4.83 2.61
C LEU A 112 17.71 4.63 2.87
N ALA A 113 18.41 3.82 2.08
CA ALA A 113 19.86 3.61 2.28
C ALA A 113 20.65 4.91 2.24
N GLY A 114 21.68 5.00 3.09
CA GLY A 114 22.56 6.17 3.20
C GLY A 114 21.97 7.35 3.97
N ARG A 115 20.76 7.22 4.53
CA ARG A 115 20.11 8.26 5.33
C ARG A 115 20.19 7.93 6.83
N PRO A 116 20.36 8.94 7.70
CA PRO A 116 20.35 8.71 9.13
C PRO A 116 18.97 8.23 9.58
N THR A 117 18.93 7.11 10.30
CA THR A 117 17.72 6.65 10.98
C THR A 117 17.37 7.63 12.09
N GLN A 118 16.36 8.47 11.83
CA GLN A 118 15.78 9.32 12.86
C GLN A 118 14.86 8.50 13.75
N ARG A 119 14.71 8.93 15.01
CA ARG A 119 13.68 8.36 15.87
C ARG A 119 12.30 8.70 15.28
N PRO A 120 11.38 7.72 15.18
CA PRO A 120 10.02 7.99 14.78
C PRO A 120 9.39 9.02 15.72
N HIS A 121 8.79 10.06 15.14
CA HIS A 121 8.22 11.19 15.89
C HIS A 121 6.96 11.76 15.23
N ARG A 122 6.71 11.46 13.95
CA ARG A 122 5.56 12.00 13.21
C ARG A 122 4.32 11.16 13.46
N ARG A 123 3.16 11.80 13.48
CA ARG A 123 1.85 11.13 13.55
C ARG A 123 1.13 11.43 12.25
N LEU A 124 0.89 10.42 11.43
CA LEU A 124 0.39 10.61 10.08
C LEU A 124 -1.07 10.19 9.99
N TYR A 125 -1.91 11.08 9.45
CA TYR A 125 -3.22 10.73 8.96
C TYR A 125 -3.17 10.64 7.43
N VAL A 126 -3.31 9.44 6.89
CA VAL A 126 -3.33 9.19 5.44
C VAL A 126 -4.75 9.46 4.95
N THR A 127 -4.97 10.62 4.34
CA THR A 127 -6.27 10.97 3.80
C THR A 127 -6.61 10.14 2.55
N ARG A 128 -7.91 10.02 2.29
CA ARG A 128 -8.45 9.48 1.04
C ARG A 128 -9.31 10.51 0.30
N LYS A 129 -9.20 11.81 0.61
CA LYS A 129 -10.05 12.88 0.06
C LYS A 129 -10.14 12.84 -1.47
N GLY A 130 -9.03 12.58 -2.16
CA GLY A 130 -8.96 12.45 -3.62
C GLY A 130 -9.38 11.09 -4.19
N ALA A 131 -9.68 10.09 -3.35
CA ALA A 131 -10.04 8.75 -3.80
C ALA A 131 -11.52 8.61 -4.14
N SER A 132 -11.86 7.61 -4.97
CA SER A 132 -13.25 7.34 -5.38
C SER A 132 -14.11 6.61 -4.34
N SER A 133 -13.50 6.10 -3.27
CA SER A 133 -14.15 5.22 -2.29
C SER A 133 -13.42 5.17 -0.95
N ARG A 134 -14.16 4.76 0.08
CA ARG A 134 -13.68 4.63 1.48
C ARG A 134 -13.18 5.95 2.06
N ARG A 135 -13.80 7.06 1.67
CA ARG A 135 -13.47 8.38 2.24
C ARG A 135 -14.10 8.54 3.61
N VAL A 136 -13.54 9.39 4.45
CA VAL A 136 -14.21 9.87 5.66
C VAL A 136 -15.09 11.05 5.26
N VAL A 137 -16.41 10.94 5.35
CA VAL A 137 -17.32 12.00 4.87
C VAL A 137 -17.29 13.24 5.77
N ASN A 138 -17.02 13.05 7.06
CA ASN A 138 -16.86 14.10 8.06
C ASN A 138 -15.38 14.46 8.31
N GLU A 139 -14.55 14.43 7.27
CA GLU A 139 -13.09 14.56 7.37
C GLU A 139 -12.62 15.85 8.06
N ALA A 140 -13.29 16.99 7.85
CA ALA A 140 -12.89 18.24 8.51
C ALA A 140 -12.93 18.13 10.04
N ALA A 141 -14.00 17.54 10.59
CA ALA A 141 -14.13 17.33 12.02
C ALA A 141 -13.16 16.23 12.53
N PHE A 142 -12.90 15.22 11.69
CA PHE A 142 -11.96 14.15 11.97
C PHE A 142 -10.50 14.66 12.05
N VAL A 143 -10.08 15.48 11.09
CA VAL A 143 -8.76 16.14 11.08
C VAL A 143 -8.61 17.08 12.28
N ASN A 144 -9.65 17.82 12.65
CA ASN A 144 -9.63 18.66 13.86
C ASN A 144 -9.44 17.85 15.16
N LEU A 145 -10.02 16.64 15.23
CA LEU A 145 -9.77 15.74 16.35
C LEU A 145 -8.31 15.27 16.34
N LEU A 146 -7.81 14.83 15.20
CA LEU A 146 -6.46 14.29 15.05
C LEU A 146 -5.36 15.34 15.28
N SER A 147 -5.58 16.59 14.87
CA SER A 147 -4.61 17.68 15.08
C SER A 147 -4.38 17.98 16.57
N ALA A 148 -5.39 17.79 17.43
CA ALA A 148 -5.24 17.89 18.89
C ALA A 148 -4.28 16.82 19.46
N TYR A 149 -4.05 15.72 18.72
CA TYR A 149 -3.07 14.70 19.03
C TYR A 149 -1.76 14.86 18.22
N GLY A 150 -1.55 15.99 17.55
CA GLY A 150 -0.33 16.28 16.80
C GLY A 150 -0.22 15.53 15.47
N PHE A 151 -1.34 15.07 14.90
CA PHE A 151 -1.33 14.44 13.58
C PHE A 151 -1.22 15.45 12.45
N GLU A 152 -0.47 15.04 11.44
CA GLU A 152 -0.34 15.71 10.16
C GLU A 152 -1.19 14.97 9.12
N THR A 153 -2.00 15.71 8.36
CA THR A 153 -2.77 15.12 7.26
C THR A 153 -1.89 15.02 6.01
N VAL A 154 -1.81 13.82 5.44
CA VAL A 154 -0.96 13.49 4.31
C VAL A 154 -1.82 12.88 3.21
N ASP A 155 -1.83 13.50 2.03
CA ASP A 155 -2.24 12.82 0.80
C ASP A 155 -0.97 12.29 0.10
N PRO A 156 -0.75 10.97 0.04
CA PRO A 156 0.45 10.41 -0.59
C PRO A 156 0.60 10.81 -2.06
N ALA A 157 -0.49 11.22 -2.74
CA ALA A 157 -0.43 11.68 -4.13
C ALA A 157 0.37 12.98 -4.32
N ASP A 158 0.58 13.76 -3.25
CA ASP A 158 1.34 15.01 -3.27
C ASP A 158 2.87 14.79 -3.19
N TYR A 159 3.32 13.55 -3.04
CA TYR A 159 4.72 13.20 -2.77
C TYR A 159 5.26 12.20 -3.80
N THR A 160 6.53 12.35 -4.17
CA THR A 160 7.29 11.32 -4.88
C THR A 160 7.39 10.04 -4.05
N LEU A 161 7.66 8.90 -4.69
CA LEU A 161 7.84 7.62 -4.01
C LEU A 161 8.97 7.70 -2.97
N GLN A 162 10.06 8.38 -3.33
CA GLN A 162 11.17 8.67 -2.42
C GLN A 162 10.75 9.53 -1.21
N GLU A 163 9.94 10.57 -1.40
CA GLU A 163 9.46 11.41 -0.30
C GLU A 163 8.48 10.66 0.60
N GLN A 164 7.58 9.87 0.02
CA GLN A 164 6.67 9.00 0.78
C GLN A 164 7.46 8.03 1.67
N ALA A 165 8.51 7.40 1.14
CA ALA A 165 9.34 6.50 1.92
C ALA A 165 9.95 7.19 3.16
N LEU A 166 10.45 8.42 3.00
CA LEU A 166 11.04 9.20 4.09
C LEU A 166 10.00 9.56 5.13
N LEU A 167 8.88 10.12 4.67
CA LEU A 167 7.79 10.59 5.51
C LEU A 167 7.29 9.49 6.45
N PHE A 168 7.11 8.27 5.92
CA PHE A 168 6.64 7.13 6.69
C PHE A 168 7.74 6.48 7.53
N SER A 169 9.01 6.58 7.14
CA SER A 169 10.14 6.12 7.97
C SER A 169 10.28 6.88 9.28
N GLU A 170 9.71 8.09 9.36
CA GLU A 170 9.72 8.97 10.54
C GLU A 170 8.42 8.87 11.37
N ALA A 171 7.47 8.03 10.97
CA ALA A 171 6.15 7.93 11.62
C ALA A 171 6.19 7.06 12.89
N GLU A 172 5.75 7.59 14.03
CA GLU A 172 5.50 6.81 15.26
C GLU A 172 4.06 6.25 15.32
N VAL A 173 3.12 6.90 14.63
CA VAL A 173 1.72 6.46 14.50
C VAL A 173 1.21 6.77 13.09
N VAL A 174 0.53 5.82 12.48
CA VAL A 174 -0.15 5.98 11.18
C VAL A 174 -1.63 5.64 11.34
N VAL A 175 -2.50 6.59 11.03
CA VAL A 175 -3.95 6.44 10.97
C VAL A 175 -4.38 6.61 9.52
N GLY A 176 -5.32 5.81 9.04
CA GLY A 176 -5.92 6.09 7.73
C GLY A 176 -6.97 5.08 7.32
N PRO A 177 -7.85 5.44 6.37
CA PRO A 177 -8.80 4.49 5.85
C PRO A 177 -8.16 3.51 4.86
N HIS A 178 -8.69 2.29 4.81
CA HIS A 178 -8.14 1.21 3.99
C HIS A 178 -7.94 1.62 2.52
N GLY A 179 -6.73 1.45 2.03
CA GLY A 179 -6.40 1.52 0.62
C GLY A 179 -4.93 1.85 0.36
N ALA A 180 -4.58 2.01 -0.92
CA ALA A 180 -3.20 1.96 -1.39
C ALA A 180 -2.21 2.91 -0.70
N GLY A 181 -2.66 4.08 -0.20
CA GLY A 181 -1.80 4.99 0.57
C GLY A 181 -1.20 4.35 1.83
N LEU A 182 -1.90 3.42 2.48
CA LEU A 182 -1.40 2.67 3.64
C LEU A 182 -0.29 1.68 3.29
N SER A 183 0.00 1.41 2.01
CA SER A 183 1.12 0.54 1.62
C SER A 183 2.47 1.10 2.08
N ASN A 184 2.53 2.41 2.28
CA ASN A 184 3.71 3.10 2.79
C ASN A 184 4.12 2.69 4.21
N ILE A 185 3.27 1.98 4.97
CA ILE A 185 3.70 1.39 6.25
C ILE A 185 4.86 0.39 6.06
N ALA A 186 5.10 -0.10 4.84
CA ALA A 186 6.31 -0.88 4.51
C ALA A 186 7.61 -0.14 4.83
N PHE A 187 7.60 1.21 4.84
CA PHE A 187 8.77 2.04 5.14
C PHE A 187 8.90 2.40 6.63
N CYS A 188 7.85 2.18 7.44
CA CYS A 188 7.85 2.51 8.87
C CYS A 188 8.87 1.68 9.65
N GLN A 189 9.38 2.26 10.73
CA GLN A 189 10.27 1.56 11.66
C GLN A 189 9.49 0.56 12.52
N PRO A 190 10.12 -0.55 12.98
CA PRO A 190 9.52 -1.42 13.99
C PRO A 190 8.99 -0.62 15.19
N GLY A 191 7.79 -0.97 15.65
CA GLY A 191 7.10 -0.26 16.73
C GLY A 191 6.20 0.91 16.29
N THR A 192 6.20 1.32 15.02
CA THR A 192 5.21 2.28 14.52
C THR A 192 3.80 1.69 14.67
N ARG A 193 2.92 2.41 15.37
CA ARG A 193 1.53 1.96 15.60
C ARG A 193 0.67 2.29 14.39
N VAL A 194 -0.11 1.33 13.91
CA VAL A 194 -1.00 1.48 12.76
C VAL A 194 -2.45 1.32 13.20
N LEU A 195 -3.29 2.31 12.93
CA LEU A 195 -4.74 2.27 13.15
C LEU A 195 -5.45 2.43 11.81
N GLU A 196 -5.90 1.30 11.27
CA GLU A 196 -6.63 1.25 10.01
C GLU A 196 -8.13 1.52 10.23
N ILE A 197 -8.75 2.33 9.37
CA ILE A 197 -10.20 2.57 9.37
C ILE A 197 -10.84 1.76 8.22
N ARG A 198 -11.78 0.87 8.53
CA ARG A 198 -12.52 0.08 7.52
C ARG A 198 -14.02 0.31 7.58
N PRO A 199 -14.70 0.28 6.42
CA PRO A 199 -16.15 0.32 6.39
C PRO A 199 -16.72 -1.02 6.90
N SER A 200 -17.80 -0.94 7.67
CA SER A 200 -18.44 -2.07 8.35
C SER A 200 -18.87 -3.20 7.43
N ASP A 201 -19.07 -2.92 6.15
CA ASP A 201 -19.52 -3.87 5.13
C ASP A 201 -18.36 -4.44 4.26
N GLN A 202 -17.09 -4.15 4.59
CA GLN A 202 -15.92 -4.76 3.96
C GLN A 202 -15.00 -5.50 4.94
N VAL A 203 -15.46 -5.80 6.17
CA VAL A 203 -14.64 -6.49 7.18
C VAL A 203 -14.42 -7.97 6.84
N HIS A 204 -15.31 -8.57 6.04
CA HIS A 204 -15.22 -10.00 5.63
C HIS A 204 -14.39 -10.25 4.38
N MET A 205 -13.93 -9.21 3.69
CA MET A 205 -13.09 -9.40 2.50
C MET A 205 -11.66 -9.72 2.95
N HIS A 206 -11.04 -10.74 2.33
CA HIS A 206 -9.68 -11.25 2.55
C HIS A 206 -8.55 -10.22 2.26
N TRP A 207 -8.77 -8.95 2.57
CA TRP A 207 -7.84 -7.83 2.41
C TRP A 207 -7.22 -7.47 3.76
N ASP A 208 -6.70 -8.47 4.48
CA ASP A 208 -5.87 -8.28 5.67
C ASP A 208 -4.44 -7.84 5.32
N VAL A 209 -4.25 -7.22 4.14
CA VAL A 209 -2.94 -6.88 3.56
C VAL A 209 -2.13 -5.95 4.46
N PHE A 210 -2.76 -4.94 5.07
CA PHE A 210 -2.05 -4.02 5.97
C PHE A 210 -1.80 -4.62 7.35
N TRP A 211 -2.66 -5.52 7.83
CA TRP A 211 -2.36 -6.31 9.02
C TRP A 211 -1.14 -7.22 8.77
N ARG A 212 -1.09 -7.93 7.63
CA ARG A 212 0.07 -8.75 7.26
C ARG A 212 1.33 -7.91 7.09
N LEU A 213 1.26 -6.80 6.36
CA LEU A 213 2.40 -5.90 6.17
C LEU A 213 2.90 -5.34 7.50
N SER A 214 1.99 -5.03 8.42
CA SER A 214 2.34 -4.62 9.79
C SER A 214 3.05 -5.73 10.56
N ASN A 215 2.57 -6.97 10.48
CA ASN A 215 3.23 -8.12 11.10
C ASN A 215 4.66 -8.31 10.60
N LEU A 216 4.86 -8.21 9.28
CA LEU A 216 6.18 -8.34 8.66
C LEU A 216 7.14 -7.23 9.08
N GLY A 217 6.62 -6.03 9.33
CA GLY A 217 7.38 -4.86 9.77
C GLY A 217 7.51 -4.71 11.29
N ASN A 218 6.97 -5.63 12.09
CA ASN A 218 6.84 -5.49 13.55
C ASN A 218 6.11 -4.19 13.98
N LEU A 219 5.00 -3.89 13.30
CA LEU A 219 4.17 -2.72 13.55
C LEU A 219 2.93 -3.14 14.36
N PRO A 220 2.71 -2.60 15.58
CA PRO A 220 1.46 -2.82 16.31
C PRO A 220 0.27 -2.36 15.47
N PHE A 221 -0.66 -3.27 15.17
CA PHE A 221 -1.78 -3.01 14.27
C PHE A 221 -3.12 -3.05 15.02
N SER A 222 -3.97 -2.06 14.76
CA SER A 222 -5.33 -1.95 15.28
C SER A 222 -6.31 -1.60 14.16
N LEU A 223 -7.56 -2.04 14.31
CA LEU A 223 -8.62 -1.83 13.33
C LEU A 223 -9.77 -1.04 13.95
N TYR A 224 -10.16 0.05 13.30
CA TYR A 224 -11.37 0.82 13.56
C TYR A 224 -12.43 0.49 12.52
N ILE A 225 -13.61 0.03 12.95
CA ILE A 225 -14.71 -0.29 12.04
C ILE A 225 -15.73 0.85 12.07
N SER A 226 -15.86 1.57 10.95
CA SER A 226 -16.78 2.69 10.81
C SER A 226 -18.01 2.29 9.98
N PRO A 227 -19.21 2.81 10.27
CA PRO A 227 -20.38 2.60 9.42
C PRO A 227 -20.15 3.12 8.00
N SER A 228 -20.45 2.27 7.02
CA SER A 228 -20.52 2.63 5.59
C SER A 228 -21.79 3.44 5.33
N VAL A 229 -21.69 4.59 4.67
CA VAL A 229 -22.83 5.50 4.42
C VAL A 229 -23.30 5.52 2.96
N ASN A 230 -22.58 4.88 2.04
CA ASN A 230 -22.95 4.86 0.62
C ASN A 230 -22.35 3.65 -0.13
N ARG A 231 -22.64 3.54 -1.44
CA ARG A 231 -22.13 2.46 -2.30
C ARG A 231 -20.62 2.52 -2.50
N GLN A 232 -20.04 3.71 -2.45
CA GLN A 232 -18.59 3.97 -2.49
C GLN A 232 -17.89 3.59 -1.19
N LYS A 233 -18.64 3.09 -0.19
CA LYS A 233 -18.11 2.64 1.10
C LYS A 233 -17.45 3.77 1.88
N ASP A 234 -17.86 5.01 1.63
CA ASP A 234 -17.44 6.14 2.45
C ASP A 234 -17.99 5.95 3.87
N MET A 235 -17.32 6.55 4.83
CA MET A 235 -17.49 6.29 6.26
C MET A 235 -17.78 7.59 7.00
N ALA A 236 -18.77 7.55 7.90
CA ALA A 236 -18.96 8.58 8.90
C ALA A 236 -18.33 8.09 10.21
N VAL A 237 -17.20 8.68 10.59
CA VAL A 237 -16.46 8.28 11.79
C VAL A 237 -17.12 8.91 13.02
N ASP A 238 -17.46 8.09 14.02
CA ASP A 238 -17.89 8.58 15.32
C ASP A 238 -16.66 9.12 16.06
N LEU A 239 -16.62 10.44 16.27
CA LEU A 239 -15.45 11.12 16.83
C LEU A 239 -15.20 10.76 18.30
N ALA A 240 -16.26 10.47 19.08
CA ALA A 240 -16.12 10.13 20.49
C ALA A 240 -15.59 8.70 20.66
N ASP A 241 -16.15 7.76 19.89
CA ASP A 241 -15.69 6.37 19.85
C ASP A 241 -14.27 6.27 19.26
N PHE A 242 -13.99 6.99 18.16
CA PHE A 242 -12.65 7.03 17.58
C PHE A 242 -11.60 7.59 18.53
N ARG A 243 -11.94 8.63 19.32
CA ARG A 243 -11.04 9.17 20.34
C ARG A 243 -10.59 8.09 21.32
N GLN A 244 -11.52 7.29 21.84
CA GLN A 244 -11.21 6.21 22.78
C GLN A 244 -10.32 5.14 22.13
N ALA A 245 -10.60 4.78 20.87
CA ALA A 245 -9.76 3.86 20.11
C ALA A 245 -8.34 4.40 19.92
N LEU A 246 -8.20 5.66 19.54
CA LEU A 246 -6.91 6.32 19.36
C LEU A 246 -6.11 6.38 20.67
N GLU A 247 -6.73 6.79 21.77
CA GLU A 247 -6.08 6.85 23.08
C GLU A 247 -5.61 5.46 23.54
N THR A 248 -6.39 4.41 23.26
CA THR A 248 -5.99 3.03 23.52
C THR A 248 -4.74 2.65 22.72
N VAL A 249 -4.70 2.98 21.43
CA VAL A 249 -3.54 2.70 20.56
C VAL A 249 -2.30 3.48 21.02
N MET A 250 -2.46 4.75 21.39
CA MET A 250 -1.35 5.57 21.84
C MET A 250 -0.81 5.14 23.21
N ALA A 251 -1.67 4.68 24.12
CA ALA A 251 -1.30 4.24 25.46
C ALA A 251 -0.66 2.84 25.47
N SER A 252 -0.79 2.06 24.41
CA SER A 252 -0.15 0.74 24.28
C SER A 252 1.37 0.91 24.26
N LEU A 253 2.01 0.59 25.39
CA LEU A 253 3.48 0.55 25.54
C LEU A 253 4.09 -0.77 25.06
N ASP A 254 3.26 -1.80 24.83
CA ASP A 254 3.71 -3.12 24.44
C ASP A 254 3.59 -3.35 22.93
N ASN A 255 4.60 -4.01 22.36
CA ASN A 255 4.65 -4.55 20.99
C ASN A 255 3.59 -5.66 20.74
N THR A 256 2.61 -5.82 21.62
CA THR A 256 1.56 -6.82 21.50
C THR A 256 0.49 -6.36 20.53
N GLN A 257 0.15 -7.24 19.59
CA GLN A 257 -0.98 -7.06 18.68
C GLN A 257 -2.27 -6.94 19.47
N SER A 258 -2.80 -5.72 19.60
CA SER A 258 -4.10 -5.48 20.23
C SER A 258 -5.19 -5.41 19.16
N VAL A 259 -6.10 -6.39 19.16
CA VAL A 259 -7.38 -6.20 18.47
C VAL A 259 -8.20 -5.23 19.30
N VAL A 260 -8.23 -3.95 18.92
CA VAL A 260 -9.21 -3.01 19.47
C VAL A 260 -10.57 -3.40 18.90
N ARG A 261 -11.37 -4.12 19.70
CA ARG A 261 -12.71 -4.55 19.33
C ARG A 261 -13.69 -3.40 19.55
N LEU A 262 -14.10 -2.73 18.48
CA LEU A 262 -15.06 -1.64 18.58
C LEU A 262 -16.49 -2.12 18.35
N ARG A 263 -17.38 -1.63 19.20
CA ARG A 263 -18.81 -1.99 19.22
C ARG A 263 -19.47 -1.34 18.01
N LYS A 264 -20.42 -2.06 17.39
CA LYS A 264 -21.26 -1.54 16.32
C LYS A 264 -21.91 -0.24 16.82
N ALA A 265 -21.62 0.90 16.18
CA ALA A 265 -22.37 2.12 16.43
C ALA A 265 -23.86 1.81 16.22
N THR A 266 -24.67 2.05 17.25
CA THR A 266 -26.12 1.92 17.15
C THR A 266 -26.56 2.92 16.09
N PRO A 267 -27.32 2.54 15.05
CA PRO A 267 -27.83 3.50 14.10
C PRO A 267 -28.65 4.53 14.88
N GLN A 268 -28.22 5.79 14.90
CA GLN A 268 -29.18 6.86 15.13
C GLN A 268 -30.13 6.80 13.95
N VAL A 269 -31.32 6.30 14.21
CA VAL A 269 -32.46 6.42 13.32
C VAL A 269 -32.60 7.91 13.06
N LEU A 270 -32.21 8.35 11.85
CA LEU A 270 -32.67 9.63 11.33
C LEU A 270 -34.19 9.52 11.29
N ALA A 271 -34.83 10.13 12.28
CA ALA A 271 -36.27 10.21 12.35
C ALA A 271 -36.76 11.08 11.19
N ALA A 272 -37.57 10.44 10.34
CA ALA A 272 -38.53 10.95 9.36
C ALA A 272 -38.11 12.10 8.43
#